data_AF-A0A330M1T8-F1
#
_entry.id   AF-A0A330M1T8-F1
#
_cell.length_a   1.000
_cell.length_b   1.000
_cell.length_c   1.000
_cell.angle_alpha   90.00
_cell.angle_beta   90.00
_cell.angle_gamma   90.00
#
_symmetry.space_group_name_H-M   'P 1'
#
loop_
_entity.id
_entity.type
_entity.pdbx_description
1 polymer ?
#
loop_
_entity_poly.entity_id
_entity_poly.type
_entity_poly.pdbx_seq_one_letter_code
_entity_poly.pdbx_strand_id
1 'polypeptide(L)' 'MTKSGWNCCYCSVGCGLLMYGHGSNGKNAEKAIFHIEGDADHPVNRGSLCPKGAGLFDYVNSPNRNSSRQ' A
#
# COMPACT_ATOMS: atom_id res chain seq x y z
N MET A 1 6.52 4.05 -12.94
CA MET A 1 5.95 4.30 -11.60
C MET A 1 4.46 4.07 -11.71
N THR A 2 3.96 3.02 -11.06
CA THR A 2 2.54 2.65 -11.13
C THR A 2 1.87 3.03 -9.83
N LYS A 3 0.79 3.80 -9.93
CA LYS A 3 -0.07 4.20 -8.81
C LYS A 3 -1.26 3.24 -8.75
N SER A 4 -1.50 2.66 -7.58
CA SER A 4 -2.64 1.76 -7.33
C SER A 4 -3.39 2.20 -6.08
N GLY A 5 -4.73 2.26 -6.15
CA GLY A 5 -5.59 2.58 -5.02
C GLY A 5 -6.09 1.33 -4.28
N TRP A 6 -6.03 1.33 -2.95
CA TRP A 6 -6.49 0.25 -2.08
C TRP A 6 -7.08 0.79 -0.78
N ASN A 7 -7.77 -0.06 -0.02
CA ASN A 7 -8.21 0.25 1.34
C ASN A 7 -7.20 -0.25 2.40
N CYS A 8 -7.13 0.46 3.53
CA CYS A 8 -6.32 0.06 4.67
C CYS A 8 -6.79 -1.27 5.29
N CYS A 9 -5.83 -2.19 5.51
CA CYS A 9 -6.10 -3.56 5.98
C CYS A 9 -6.22 -3.70 7.51
N TYR A 10 -6.19 -2.60 8.29
CA TYR A 10 -6.13 -2.69 9.75
C TYR A 10 -7.49 -2.71 10.44
N CYS A 11 -8.23 -1.61 10.37
CA CYS A 11 -9.51 -1.47 11.07
C CYS A 11 -10.65 -1.22 10.08
N SER A 12 -11.88 -1.31 10.57
CA SER A 12 -13.11 -1.18 9.79
C SER A 12 -13.39 0.23 9.22
N VAL A 13 -12.54 1.22 9.52
CA VAL A 13 -12.69 2.59 8.97
C VAL A 13 -12.56 2.57 7.44
N GLY A 14 -11.72 1.69 6.88
CA GLY A 14 -11.56 1.59 5.43
C GLY A 14 -10.94 2.84 4.80
N CYS A 15 -9.89 3.40 5.43
CA CYS A 15 -9.16 4.54 4.88
C CYS A 15 -8.61 4.23 3.48
N GLY A 16 -8.71 5.18 2.56
CA GLY A 16 -8.16 5.07 1.22
C GLY A 16 -6.65 5.26 1.22
N LEU A 17 -5.96 4.43 0.44
CA LEU A 17 -4.52 4.38 0.30
C LEU A 17 -4.11 4.49 -1.16
N LEU A 18 -3.00 5.18 -1.39
CA LEU A 18 -2.30 5.23 -2.65
C LEU A 18 -0.95 4.53 -2.48
N MET A 19 -0.74 3.47 -3.26
CA MET A 19 0.50 2.72 -3.28
C MET A 19 1.27 3.00 -4.55
N TYR A 20 2.57 3.24 -4.41
CA TYR A 20 3.49 3.52 -5.50
C TYR A 20 4.48 2.38 -5.65
N GLY A 21 4.44 1.75 -6.83
CA GLY A 21 5.31 0.63 -7.19
C GLY A 21 6.28 0.96 -8.31
N HIS A 22 7.46 0.34 -8.23
CA HIS A 22 8.35 0.13 -9.36
C HIS A 22 7.88 -1.11 -10.14
N GLY A 23 7.90 -1.02 -11.47
CA GLY A 23 7.45 -2.07 -12.37
C GLY A 23 6.95 -1.46 -13.68
N SER A 24 7.55 -1.85 -14.80
CA SER A 24 6.95 -1.58 -16.12
C SER A 24 5.65 -2.37 -16.23
N ASN A 25 4.69 -1.92 -17.05
CA ASN A 25 3.43 -2.64 -17.33
C ASN A 25 3.63 -4.02 -18.00
N GLY A 26 4.83 -4.61 -17.94
CA GLY A 26 5.12 -5.96 -18.37
C GLY A 26 4.63 -6.98 -17.35
N LYS A 27 4.02 -8.06 -17.83
CA LYS A 27 3.41 -9.13 -17.03
C LYS A 27 4.36 -9.78 -16.00
N ASN A 28 5.68 -9.68 -16.21
CA ASN A 28 6.72 -10.32 -15.39
C ASN A 28 7.63 -9.32 -14.66
N ALA A 29 7.27 -8.02 -14.62
CA ALA A 29 8.05 -7.06 -13.84
C ALA A 29 7.82 -7.32 -12.34
N GLU A 30 8.91 -7.47 -11.58
CA GLU A 30 8.84 -7.54 -10.13
C GLU A 30 8.24 -6.23 -9.61
N LYS A 31 7.05 -6.32 -9.02
CA LYS A 31 6.33 -5.16 -8.47
C LYS A 31 6.84 -4.91 -7.06
N ALA A 32 7.77 -3.99 -6.93
CA ALA A 32 8.27 -3.55 -5.64
C ALA A 32 7.56 -2.25 -5.22
N ILE A 33 6.82 -2.28 -4.11
CA ILE A 33 6.20 -1.08 -3.53
C ILE A 33 7.28 -0.30 -2.78
N PHE A 34 7.46 0.97 -3.12
CA PHE A 34 8.47 1.85 -2.50
C PHE A 34 7.87 2.98 -1.66
N HIS A 35 6.58 3.29 -1.83
CA HIS A 35 5.90 4.32 -1.04
C HIS A 35 4.40 4.05 -0.90
N ILE A 36 3.83 4.41 0.24
CA ILE A 36 2.39 4.32 0.54
C ILE A 36 1.97 5.59 1.28
N GLU A 37 0.89 6.21 0.83
CA GLU A 37 0.28 7.39 1.46
C GLU A 37 -1.24 7.29 1.48
N GLY A 38 -1.91 8.23 2.15
CA GLY A 38 -3.37 8.31 2.18
C GLY A 38 -3.93 8.95 0.92
N ASP A 39 -5.08 8.47 0.44
CA ASP A 39 -5.78 9.08 -0.68
C ASP A 39 -6.54 10.34 -0.25
N ALA A 40 -6.13 11.50 -0.78
CA ALA A 40 -6.74 12.81 -0.51
C ALA A 40 -8.21 12.88 -0.98
N ASP A 41 -8.55 12.15 -2.03
CA ASP A 41 -9.90 12.15 -2.62
C ASP A 41 -10.86 11.20 -1.90
N HIS A 42 -10.36 10.33 -1.02
CA HIS A 42 -11.19 9.35 -0.33
C HIS A 42 -12.05 9.99 0.76
N PRO A 43 -13.38 9.80 0.74
CA PRO A 43 -14.31 10.57 1.57
C PRO A 43 -14.15 10.35 3.08
N VAL A 44 -13.61 9.19 3.49
CA VAL A 44 -13.48 8.82 4.90
C VAL A 44 -12.26 9.45 5.56
N ASN A 45 -11.10 9.40 4.92
CA ASN A 45 -9.84 9.82 5.54
C ASN A 45 -9.24 11.08 4.92
N ARG A 46 -9.65 11.49 3.71
CA ARG A 46 -9.15 12.70 3.02
C ARG A 46 -7.63 12.84 3.10
N GLY A 47 -6.92 11.75 2.81
CA GLY A 47 -5.46 11.68 2.83
C GLY A 47 -4.83 11.41 4.19
N SER A 48 -5.59 11.47 5.28
CA SER A 48 -5.06 11.25 6.62
C SER A 48 -4.88 9.75 6.93
N LEU A 49 -3.79 9.41 7.63
CA LEU A 49 -3.53 8.04 8.09
C LEU A 49 -3.08 8.06 9.56
N CYS A 50 -3.58 7.08 10.32
CA CYS A 50 -3.10 6.81 11.67
C CYS A 50 -1.71 6.12 11.59
N PRO A 51 -0.94 6.02 12.69
CA PRO A 51 0.40 5.43 12.64
C PRO A 51 0.42 3.99 12.12
N LYS A 52 -0.66 3.22 12.36
CA LYS A 52 -0.83 1.88 11.75
C LYS A 52 -0.94 1.98 10.23
N GLY A 53 -1.80 2.88 9.74
CA GLY A 53 -2.00 3.15 8.32
C GLY A 53 -0.72 3.63 7.62
N ALA A 54 -0.01 4.56 8.22
CA ALA A 54 1.23 5.13 7.68
C ALA A 54 2.38 4.10 7.66
N GLY A 55 2.42 3.18 8.63
CA GLY A 55 3.41 2.10 8.72
C GLY A 55 3.15 0.90 7.80
N LEU A 56 2.17 0.96 6.87
CA LEU A 56 1.89 -0.15 5.96
C LEU A 56 3.08 -0.51 5.06
N PHE A 57 3.95 0.47 4.76
CA PHE A 57 5.16 0.22 3.98
C PHE A 57 6.08 -0.83 4.65
N ASP A 58 6.29 -0.69 5.96
CA ASP A 58 7.13 -1.61 6.74
C ASP A 58 6.48 -2.98 6.88
N TYR A 59 5.15 -3.03 6.97
CA TYR A 59 4.41 -4.29 7.03
C TYR A 59 4.56 -5.09 5.72
N VAL A 60 4.38 -4.43 4.57
CA VAL A 60 4.48 -5.07 3.25
C VAL A 60 5.90 -5.61 3.00
N ASN A 61 6.92 -4.87 3.44
CA ASN A 61 8.34 -5.18 3.28
C ASN A 61 8.96 -5.87 4.51
N SER A 62 8.14 -6.38 5.43
CA SER A 62 8.63 -7.01 6.65
C SER A 62 9.49 -8.25 6.35
N PRO A 63 10.65 -8.42 7.00
CA PRO A 63 11.49 -9.62 6.81
C PRO A 63 10.81 -10.90 7.31
N ASN A 64 9.78 -10.76 8.15
CA ASN A 64 8.97 -11.88 8.66
C ASN A 64 7.82 -12.25 7.70
N ARG A 65 7.74 -11.63 6.51
CA ARG A 65 6.76 -12.00 5.50
C ARG A 65 7.13 -13.36 4.91
N ASN A 66 6.23 -14.34 5.03
CA ASN A 66 6.41 -15.64 4.42
C ASN A 66 6.49 -15.50 2.89
N SER A 67 7.67 -15.73 2.32
CA SER A 67 7.95 -15.67 0.88
C SER A 67 7.99 -17.05 0.22
N SER A 68 7.83 -18.13 1.00
CA SER A 68 7.68 -19.48 0.47
C SER A 68 6.46 -19.50 -0.45
N ARG A 69 6.70 -19.64 -1.76
CA ARG A 69 5.67 -19.72 -2.78
C ARG A 69 4.69 -20.84 -2.39
N GLN A 70 3.51 -20.46 -1.93
CA GLN A 70 2.32 -21.30 -1.96
C GLN A 70 1.72 -21.24 -3.36
#